data_AF-A0A0D3LGG7-F1
#
_entry.id   AF-A0A0D3LGG7-F1
#
_cell.length_a   1.000
_cell.length_b   1.000
_cell.length_c   1.000
_cell.angle_alpha   90.00
_cell.angle_beta   90.00
_cell.angle_gamma   90.00
#
_symmetry.space_group_name_H-M   'P 1'
#
loop_
_entity.id
_entity.type
_entity.pdbx_description
1 polymer ?
#
loop_
_entity_poly.entity_id
_entity_poly.type
_entity_poly.pdbx_seq_one_letter_code
_entity_poly.pdbx_strand_id
1 'polypeptide(L)' 'MAGRIQKSAIGKTRLKVQVDIFNEKLHPFHREKALSCTSTFVAIDKNKTPLKAF' A
#
# COMPACT_ATOMS: atom_id res chain seq x y z
N MET A 1 -6.45 6.15 6.84
CA MET A 1 -5.39 5.31 6.22
C MET A 1 -5.42 5.54 4.72
N ALA A 2 -4.30 5.90 4.09
CA ALA A 2 -4.20 6.10 2.66
C ALA A 2 -3.10 5.18 2.08
N GLY A 3 -3.46 4.35 1.11
CA GLY A 3 -2.53 3.48 0.39
C GLY A 3 -2.34 3.96 -1.05
N ARG A 4 -1.10 3.93 -1.55
CA ARG A 4 -0.77 4.23 -2.95
C ARG A 4 0.22 3.23 -3.50
N ILE A 5 -0.03 2.74 -4.71
CA ILE A 5 0.92 1.89 -5.44
C ILE A 5 2.12 2.75 -5.85
N GLN A 6 3.33 2.28 -5.52
CA GLN A 6 4.56 2.91 -5.97
C GLN A 6 4.86 2.48 -7.42
N LYS A 7 4.62 3.39 -8.38
CA LYS A 7 4.83 3.14 -9.82
C LYS A 7 6.25 2.68 -10.17
N SER A 8 7.26 3.05 -9.38
CA SER A 8 8.66 2.67 -9.58
C SER A 8 8.99 1.22 -9.20
N ALA A 9 8.07 0.49 -8.56
CA ALA A 9 8.32 -0.87 -8.06
C ALA A 9 7.19 -1.85 -8.41
N ILE A 10 6.71 -1.72 -9.64
CA ILE A 10 5.74 -2.61 -10.27
C ILE A 10 6.52 -3.68 -11.04
N GLY A 11 6.58 -4.91 -10.52
CA GLY A 11 7.22 -6.07 -11.15
C GLY A 11 6.18 -7.10 -11.59
N LYS A 12 6.50 -7.97 -12.57
CA LYS A 12 5.51 -8.80 -13.32
C LYS A 12 4.41 -9.43 -12.47
N THR A 13 4.74 -9.92 -11.27
CA THR A 13 3.81 -10.55 -10.31
C THR A 13 3.75 -9.86 -8.95
N ARG A 14 4.48 -8.75 -8.74
CA ARG A 14 4.67 -8.11 -7.43
C ARG A 14 4.38 -6.62 -7.49
N LEU A 15 3.64 -6.11 -6.51
CA LEU A 15 3.28 -4.71 -6.37
C LEU A 15 3.81 -4.16 -5.05
N LYS A 16 4.64 -3.13 -5.12
CA LYS A 16 5.06 -2.37 -3.94
C LYS A 16 4.02 -1.29 -3.64
N VAL A 17 3.48 -1.30 -2.42
CA VAL A 17 2.45 -0.37 -1.96
C VAL A 17 3.02 0.47 -0.82
N GLN A 18 2.98 1.80 -0.98
CA GLN A 18 3.22 2.73 0.10
C GLN A 18 1.93 2.92 0.89
N VAL A 19 2.00 2.82 2.20
CA VAL A 19 0.88 3.08 3.11
C VAL A 19 1.27 4.18 4.07
N ASP A 20 0.48 5.24 4.08
CA ASP A 20 0.59 6.33 5.05
C ASP A 20 -0.64 6.29 5.98
N ILE A 21 -0.36 6.23 7.28
CA ILE A 21 -1.35 6.23 8.35
C ILE A 21 -1.28 7.59 9.04
N PHE A 22 -2.45 8.20 9.22
CA PHE A 22 -2.60 9.51 9.85
C PHE A 22 -3.52 9.38 11.05
N ASN A 23 -3.12 9.99 12.16
CA ASN A 23 -3.99 10.23 13.30
C ASN A 23 -4.70 11.57 13.09
N GLU A 24 -6.03 11.55 13.14
CA GLU A 24 -6.87 12.73 13.02
C GLU A 24 -7.49 13.04 14.38
N LYS A 25 -7.29 14.27 14.85
CA LYS A 25 -7.95 14.84 16.03
C LYS A 25 -8.99 15.85 15.56
N LEU A 26 -10.18 15.76 16.12
CA LEU A 26 -11.31 16.65 15.79
C LEU A 26 -11.15 18.03 16.46
N HIS A 27 -10.69 18.09 17.71
CA HIS A 27 -10.43 19.36 18.42
C HIS A 27 -9.13 19.32 19.26
N PRO A 28 -8.19 20.25 19.03
CA PRO A 28 -8.09 21.09 17.83
C PRO A 28 -8.03 20.22 16.56
N PHE A 29 -8.55 20.74 15.44
CA PHE A 29 -8.51 20.03 14.17
C PHE A 29 -7.06 19.87 13.74
N HIS A 30 -6.52 18.67 13.89
CA HIS A 30 -5.11 18.38 13.64
C HIS A 30 -4.95 16.99 13.05
N ARG A 31 -4.16 16.90 11.99
CA ARG A 31 -3.82 15.63 11.35
C ARG A 31 -2.31 15.46 11.36
N GLU A 32 -1.85 14.35 11.91
CA GLU A 32 -0.44 14.03 12.01
C GLU A 32 -0.18 12.67 11.35
N LYS A 33 0.94 12.54 10.61
CA LYS A 33 1.37 11.24 10.08
C LYS A 33 1.86 10.39 11.24
N ALA A 34 1.12 9.33 11.55
CA ALA A 34 1.45 8.40 12.63
C ALA A 34 2.50 7.37 12.20
N LEU A 35 2.38 6.87 10.96
CA LEU A 35 3.27 5.84 10.43
C LEU A 35 3.31 5.89 8.91
N SER A 36 4.49 5.61 8.34
CA SER A 36 4.67 5.36 6.91
C SER A 36 5.37 4.02 6.75
N CYS A 37 4.78 3.12 5.96
CA CYS A 37 5.41 1.84 5.66
C CYS A 37 5.27 1.47 4.19
N THR A 38 6.09 0.51 3.78
CA THR A 38 6.04 -0.05 2.44
C THR A 38 5.83 -1.56 2.55
N SER A 39 4.84 -2.08 1.83
CA SER A 39 4.55 -3.51 1.77
C SER A 39 4.62 -4.01 0.33
N THR A 40 4.97 -5.28 0.15
CA THR A 40 5.02 -5.94 -1.17
C THR A 40 3.92 -6.99 -1.23
N PHE A 41 3.04 -6.84 -2.22
CA PHE A 41 1.97 -7.78 -2.51
C PHE A 41 2.32 -8.63 -3.73
N VAL A 42 1.83 -9.86 -3.77
CA VAL A 42 2.01 -10.80 -4.89
C VAL A 42 0.64 -11.13 -5.45
N ALA A 43 0.46 -10.99 -6.76
CA ALA A 43 -0.77 -11.40 -7.42
C ALA A 43 -0.80 -12.93 -7.58
N ILE A 44 -1.87 -13.58 -7.14
CA ILE A 44 -2.07 -15.03 -7.19
C ILE A 44 -3.43 -15.38 -7.79
N ASP A 45 -3.53 -16.52 -8.47
CA ASP A 45 -4.78 -17.03 -9.02
C ASP A 45 -5.53 -17.92 -8.02
N LYS A 46 -6.69 -18.45 -8.45
CA LYS A 46 -7.51 -19.39 -7.65
C LYS A 46 -6.79 -20.68 -7.25
N ASN A 47 -5.73 -21.05 -7.97
CA ASN A 47 -4.90 -22.22 -7.72
C ASN A 47 -3.62 -21.85 -6.93
N LYS A 48 -3.54 -20.64 -6.37
CA LYS A 48 -2.37 -20.10 -5.65
C LYS A 48 -1.11 -19.96 -6.52
N THR A 49 -1.26 -19.89 -7.84
CA THR A 49 -0.16 -19.68 -8.77
C THR A 49 0.05 -18.17 -8.98
N PRO A 50 1.30 -17.66 -8.97
CA PRO A 50 1.55 -16.26 -9.25
C PRO A 50 1.06 -15.85 -10.64
N LEU A 51 0.25 -14.80 -10.72
CA LEU A 51 -0.28 -14.26 -11.98
C LEU A 51 0.27 -12.87 -12.27
N LYS A 52 0.25 -12.50 -13.55
CA LYS A 52 0.73 -11.19 -13.99
C LYS A 52 -0.25 -10.10 -13.51
N ALA A 53 0.23 -9.16 -12.71
CA ALA A 53 -0.63 -8.15 -12.07
C ALA A 53 -1.09 -7.02 -13.02
N PHE A 54 -0.68 -7.06 -14.30
CA PHE A 54 -0.93 -6.04 -15.34
C PHE A 54 -0.70 -6.58 -16.75
#